data_AF-A0A485N4K4-F1
#
_entry.id   AF-A0A485N4K4-F1
#
_cell.length_a   1.000
_cell.length_b   1.000
_cell.length_c   1.000
_cell.angle_alpha   90.00
_cell.angle_beta   90.00
_cell.angle_gamma   90.00
#
_symmetry.space_group_name_H-M   'P 1'
#
loop_
_entity.id
_entity.type
_entity.pdbx_description
1 polymer ?
#
loop_
_entity_poly.entity_id
_entity_poly.type
_entity_poly.pdbx_seq_one_letter_code
_entity_poly.pdbx_strand_id
1 'polypeptide(L)'
;MAAASVTPPGSLDVLQPGFSKTLLGTKPEDKYLCSACRNVLRRPFQAQCGHRYCSYCLTSILSSGPQNCAACVHEGIYEEGISILESGSAFPDNAARREVESLPAVCPSDGCTWKGTLKEYESCHEGHCPFMLPECPACRGLVRLGEKGRHWEQECPERSLSSRHCGAPCCWADLKVRASGRAPLAPRAPTLSLPARCRGHCAVFAASHQSVARSQNAEHRLPLSTCLLGCQSRFPAGWRECPMLPEAGR
;
A
#
# COMPACT_ATOMS: atom_id res chain seq x y z
N MET A 1 -29.20 9.20 28.86
CA MET A 1 -27.88 8.56 28.62
C MET A 1 -27.61 8.59 27.13
N ALA A 2 -26.44 9.03 26.70
CA ALA A 2 -26.04 8.95 25.29
C ALA A 2 -25.48 7.55 25.00
N ALA A 3 -25.89 6.93 23.89
CA ALA A 3 -25.32 5.66 23.46
C ALA A 3 -23.91 5.89 22.90
N ALA A 4 -22.92 5.13 23.39
CA ALA A 4 -21.59 5.16 22.81
C ALA A 4 -21.63 4.54 21.41
N SER A 5 -21.34 5.34 20.38
CA SER A 5 -21.23 4.86 19.00
C SER A 5 -19.96 4.03 18.83
N VAL A 6 -20.04 2.73 19.13
CA VAL A 6 -18.96 1.77 18.87
C VAL A 6 -18.90 1.52 17.36
N THR A 7 -18.20 2.41 16.65
CA THR A 7 -17.77 2.14 15.28
C THR A 7 -16.91 0.87 15.31
N PRO A 8 -17.24 -0.18 14.53
CA PRO A 8 -16.38 -1.36 14.49
C PRO A 8 -14.99 -0.95 13.95
N PRO A 9 -13.89 -1.43 14.55
CA PRO A 9 -12.56 -1.20 13.99
C PRO A 9 -12.50 -1.77 12.57
N GLY A 10 -11.77 -1.11 11.67
CA GLY A 10 -11.64 -1.58 10.30
C GLY A 10 -10.95 -2.95 10.26
N SER A 11 -11.21 -3.75 9.23
CA SER A 11 -10.56 -5.07 9.07
C SER A 11 -9.02 -5.01 9.01
N LEU A 12 -8.44 -3.80 8.88
CA LEU A 12 -7.01 -3.53 8.87
C LEU A 12 -6.44 -3.14 10.26
N ASP A 13 -7.26 -2.58 11.17
CA ASP A 13 -6.86 -2.22 12.55
C ASP A 13 -6.34 -3.43 13.34
N VAL A 14 -6.90 -4.60 13.06
CA VAL A 14 -6.67 -5.84 13.84
C VAL A 14 -5.34 -6.51 13.47
N LEU A 15 -4.71 -6.13 12.35
CA LEU A 15 -3.58 -6.85 11.75
C LEU A 15 -2.20 -6.25 12.08
N GLN A 16 -2.14 -5.15 12.85
CA GLN A 16 -0.87 -4.44 13.10
C GLN A 16 -0.27 -4.75 14.48
N PRO A 17 1.04 -5.08 14.55
CA PRO A 17 1.77 -5.21 15.82
C PRO A 17 2.06 -3.83 16.45
N GLY A 18 2.85 -3.85 17.53
CA GLY A 18 3.23 -2.65 18.27
C GLY A 18 3.98 -1.62 17.42
N PHE A 19 3.73 -0.35 17.73
CA PHE A 19 4.38 0.83 17.16
C PHE A 19 5.92 0.77 17.32
N SER A 20 6.65 1.14 16.27
CA SER A 20 8.12 1.22 16.32
C SER A 20 8.58 2.14 17.46
N LYS A 21 9.59 1.71 18.23
CA LYS A 21 10.20 2.54 19.30
C LYS A 21 10.69 3.90 18.81
N THR A 22 11.10 3.99 17.53
CA THR A 22 11.56 5.24 16.92
C THR A 22 10.49 6.33 16.88
N LEU A 23 9.21 5.98 16.97
CA LEU A 23 8.11 6.94 17.00
C LEU A 23 8.18 7.89 18.20
N LEU A 24 8.71 7.48 19.36
CA LEU A 24 8.74 8.36 20.54
C LEU A 24 9.87 9.39 20.52
N GLY A 25 10.77 9.35 19.53
CA GLY A 25 11.96 10.20 19.41
C GLY A 25 12.98 10.10 20.56
N THR A 26 12.69 9.27 21.57
CA THR A 26 13.37 9.11 22.86
C THR A 26 13.29 7.63 23.27
N LYS A 27 14.04 7.21 24.31
CA LYS A 27 13.94 5.82 24.78
C LYS A 27 12.56 5.59 25.42
N PRO A 28 11.74 4.63 24.95
CA PRO A 28 10.50 4.26 25.63
C PRO A 28 10.78 3.73 27.04
N GLU A 29 9.89 4.01 27.98
CA GLU A 29 9.79 3.26 29.23
C GLU A 29 9.36 1.81 28.94
N ASP A 30 9.98 0.84 29.59
CA ASP A 30 9.74 -0.58 29.32
C ASP A 30 8.29 -1.00 29.65
N LYS A 31 7.60 -0.28 30.55
CA LYS A 31 6.16 -0.46 30.87
C LYS A 31 5.21 -0.23 29.68
N TYR A 32 5.67 0.48 28.64
CA TYR A 32 4.91 0.75 27.41
C TYR A 32 5.22 -0.24 26.28
N LEU A 33 6.07 -1.24 26.52
CA LEU A 33 6.47 -2.22 25.51
C LEU A 33 5.61 -3.50 25.59
N CYS A 34 5.36 -4.10 24.43
CA CYS A 34 4.70 -5.38 24.29
C CYS A 34 5.63 -6.53 24.69
N SER A 35 5.22 -7.36 25.63
CA SER A 35 5.96 -8.55 26.09
C SER A 35 6.38 -9.50 24.95
N ALA A 36 5.59 -9.57 23.87
CA ALA A 36 5.91 -10.33 22.66
C ALA A 36 6.83 -9.59 21.68
N CYS A 37 6.30 -8.63 20.91
CA CYS A 37 7.06 -7.98 19.82
C CYS A 37 8.06 -6.91 20.28
N ARG A 38 8.13 -6.63 21.59
CA ARG A 38 9.02 -5.65 22.26
C ARG A 38 8.92 -4.21 21.75
N ASN A 39 8.00 -3.90 20.84
CA ASN A 39 7.63 -2.56 20.37
C ASN A 39 6.59 -1.89 21.29
N VAL A 40 6.32 -0.60 21.08
CA VAL A 40 5.35 0.16 21.89
C VAL A 40 3.93 -0.36 21.66
N LEU A 41 3.15 -0.51 22.73
CA LEU A 41 1.86 -1.21 22.75
C LEU A 41 0.81 -0.60 21.78
N ARG A 42 0.38 -1.37 20.77
CA ARG A 42 -0.78 -1.04 19.94
C ARG A 42 -2.03 -1.75 20.46
N ARG A 43 -3.07 -0.98 20.82
CA ARG A 43 -4.36 -1.46 21.38
C ARG A 43 -4.13 -2.53 22.48
N PRO A 44 -3.52 -2.17 23.63
CA PRO A 44 -3.02 -3.15 24.60
C PRO A 44 -4.10 -4.02 25.24
N PHE A 45 -3.72 -5.27 25.49
CA PHE A 45 -4.37 -6.21 26.40
C PHE A 45 -3.41 -6.52 27.56
N GLN A 46 -3.96 -6.71 28.76
CA GLN A 46 -3.24 -7.25 29.91
C GLN A 46 -3.68 -8.70 30.13
N ALA A 47 -2.72 -9.60 30.31
CA ALA A 47 -2.96 -11.00 30.66
C ALA A 47 -3.16 -11.17 32.18
N GLN A 48 -3.62 -12.35 32.62
CA GLN A 48 -3.86 -12.66 34.03
C GLN A 48 -2.62 -12.46 34.93
N CYS A 49 -1.43 -12.82 34.43
CA CYS A 49 -0.14 -12.58 35.07
C CYS A 49 0.32 -11.10 35.08
N GLY A 50 -0.45 -10.17 34.51
CA GLY A 50 -0.12 -8.73 34.48
C GLY A 50 0.70 -8.26 33.27
N HIS A 51 1.29 -9.17 32.48
CA HIS A 51 2.04 -8.79 31.27
C HIS A 51 1.16 -8.20 30.18
N ARG A 52 1.72 -7.25 29.41
CA ARG A 52 1.02 -6.48 28.40
C ARG A 52 1.39 -6.88 26.99
N TYR A 53 0.38 -7.05 26.15
CA TYR A 53 0.51 -7.45 24.76
C TYR A 53 -0.27 -6.50 23.85
N CYS A 54 0.21 -6.25 22.63
CA CYS A 54 -0.65 -5.66 21.60
C CYS A 54 -1.79 -6.64 21.27
N SER A 55 -3.00 -6.15 20.98
CA SER A 55 -4.15 -7.00 20.60
C SER A 55 -3.76 -8.05 19.53
N TYR A 56 -3.20 -7.61 18.40
CA TYR A 56 -2.70 -8.49 17.33
C TYR A 56 -1.68 -9.54 17.84
N CYS A 57 -0.73 -9.13 18.69
CA CYS A 57 0.31 -10.04 19.18
C CYS A 57 -0.26 -11.11 20.12
N LEU A 58 -1.24 -10.75 20.96
CA LEU A 58 -1.91 -11.73 21.82
C LEU A 58 -2.76 -12.70 20.98
N THR A 59 -3.58 -12.19 20.05
CA THR A 59 -4.36 -13.02 19.12
C THR A 59 -3.48 -13.95 18.28
N SER A 60 -2.30 -13.50 17.86
CA SER A 60 -1.33 -14.31 17.11
C SER A 60 -0.61 -15.37 17.95
N ILE A 61 -0.52 -15.21 19.27
CA ILE A 61 0.00 -16.24 20.17
C ILE A 61 -1.09 -17.28 20.45
N LEU A 62 -2.31 -16.82 20.68
CA LEU A 62 -3.46 -17.67 21.04
C LEU A 62 -4.15 -18.34 19.83
N SER A 63 -3.61 -18.19 18.62
CA SER A 63 -4.14 -18.81 17.40
C SER A 63 -4.16 -20.35 17.44
N SER A 64 -3.37 -20.94 18.32
CA SER A 64 -3.24 -22.39 18.53
C SER A 64 -3.79 -22.85 19.89
N GLY A 65 -4.54 -22.00 20.60
CA GLY A 65 -5.04 -22.24 21.96
C GLY A 65 -4.20 -21.54 23.05
N PRO A 66 -4.44 -21.88 24.33
CA PRO A 66 -3.66 -21.38 25.47
C PRO A 66 -2.14 -21.59 25.31
N GLN A 67 -1.33 -20.63 25.77
CA GLN A 67 0.14 -20.68 25.67
C GLN A 67 0.80 -20.11 26.93
N ASN A 68 1.96 -20.62 27.34
CA ASN A 68 2.70 -20.10 28.49
C ASN A 68 3.19 -18.65 28.24
N CYS A 69 3.11 -17.80 29.26
CA CYS A 69 3.63 -16.45 29.23
C CYS A 69 5.17 -16.46 29.19
N ALA A 70 5.73 -16.32 27.99
CA ALA A 70 7.17 -16.25 27.79
C ALA A 70 7.84 -15.12 28.60
N ALA A 71 7.14 -14.03 28.91
CA ALA A 71 7.67 -12.96 29.76
C ALA A 71 7.84 -13.42 31.22
N CYS A 72 6.84 -14.07 31.81
CA CYS A 72 6.98 -14.70 33.14
C CYS A 72 8.16 -15.68 33.20
N VAL A 73 8.36 -16.49 32.15
CA VAL A 73 9.49 -17.43 32.05
C VAL A 73 10.83 -16.69 31.97
N HIS A 74 10.94 -15.63 31.16
CA HIS A 74 12.17 -14.83 31.05
C HIS A 74 12.48 -13.99 32.30
N GLU A 75 11.46 -13.59 33.05
CA GLU A 75 11.58 -12.78 34.27
C GLU A 75 11.74 -13.64 35.54
N GLY A 76 11.63 -14.97 35.43
CA GLY A 76 11.77 -15.91 36.54
C GLY A 76 10.55 -15.99 37.47
N ILE A 77 9.40 -15.49 37.03
CA ILE A 77 8.14 -15.36 37.78
C ILE A 77 7.00 -16.20 37.17
N TYR A 78 7.34 -17.36 36.61
CA TYR A 78 6.34 -18.30 36.09
C TYR A 78 5.61 -19.02 37.23
N GLU A 79 4.31 -18.78 37.31
CA GLU A 79 3.37 -19.44 38.23
C GLU A 79 2.36 -20.26 37.42
N GLU A 80 2.19 -21.53 37.77
CA GLU A 80 1.32 -22.46 37.03
C GLU A 80 -0.16 -22.01 37.08
N GLY A 81 -0.86 -22.15 35.95
CA GLY A 81 -2.21 -21.59 35.75
C GLY A 81 -2.26 -20.05 35.60
N ILE A 82 -1.59 -19.28 36.45
CA ILE A 82 -1.60 -17.80 36.42
C ILE A 82 -0.79 -17.25 35.24
N SER A 83 0.32 -17.90 34.90
CA SER A 83 1.21 -17.55 33.80
C SER A 83 0.82 -18.21 32.47
N ILE A 84 -0.44 -18.64 32.33
CA ILE A 84 -1.01 -19.10 31.06
C ILE A 84 -1.73 -17.92 30.41
N LEU A 85 -1.41 -17.66 29.13
CA LEU A 85 -2.10 -16.69 28.30
C LEU A 85 -3.36 -17.37 27.74
N GLU A 86 -4.54 -16.80 28.03
CA GLU A 86 -5.82 -17.27 27.51
C GLU A 86 -6.75 -16.12 27.12
N SER A 87 -7.58 -16.34 26.09
CA SER A 87 -8.54 -15.34 25.59
C SER A 87 -9.65 -15.01 26.60
N GLY A 88 -9.89 -15.88 27.58
CA GLY A 88 -10.90 -15.69 28.62
C GLY A 88 -10.40 -14.92 29.86
N SER A 89 -9.09 -14.90 30.10
CA SER A 89 -8.47 -14.23 31.26
C SER A 89 -7.74 -12.93 30.93
N ALA A 90 -7.42 -12.70 29.65
CA ALA A 90 -6.86 -11.44 29.18
C ALA A 90 -7.92 -10.40 28.82
N PHE A 91 -7.67 -9.13 29.14
CA PHE A 91 -8.63 -8.03 28.96
C PHE A 91 -8.00 -6.77 28.33
N PRO A 92 -8.78 -5.91 27.64
CA PRO A 92 -8.25 -4.67 27.06
C PRO A 92 -7.78 -3.69 28.16
N ASP A 93 -6.49 -3.35 28.17
CA ASP A 93 -5.93 -2.40 29.14
C ASP A 93 -6.19 -0.96 28.69
N ASN A 94 -7.37 -0.46 29.03
CA ASN A 94 -7.78 0.90 28.73
C ASN A 94 -7.02 1.97 29.52
N ALA A 95 -6.25 1.61 30.56
CA ALA A 95 -5.41 2.55 31.29
C ALA A 95 -4.09 2.76 30.54
N ALA A 96 -3.32 1.68 30.32
CA ALA A 96 -2.09 1.72 29.53
C ALA A 96 -2.35 2.21 28.10
N ARG A 97 -3.52 1.90 27.50
CA ARG A 97 -3.92 2.46 26.20
C ARG A 97 -3.94 3.99 26.21
N ARG A 98 -4.50 4.62 27.25
CA ARG A 98 -4.60 6.09 27.35
C ARG A 98 -3.25 6.74 27.57
N GLU A 99 -2.40 6.12 28.39
CA GLU A 99 -1.01 6.57 28.58
C GLU A 99 -0.22 6.48 27.27
N VAL A 100 -0.29 5.34 26.57
CA VAL A 100 0.44 5.15 25.30
C VAL A 100 -0.09 6.07 24.20
N GLU A 101 -1.41 6.26 24.10
CA GLU A 101 -2.03 7.22 23.16
C GLU A 101 -1.57 8.67 23.39
N SER A 102 -1.25 9.07 24.64
CA SER A 102 -0.83 10.43 24.97
C SER A 102 0.68 10.68 24.81
N LEU A 103 1.49 9.65 24.56
CA LEU A 103 2.94 9.81 24.41
C LEU A 103 3.29 10.73 23.22
N PRO A 104 4.28 11.64 23.38
CA PRO A 104 4.82 12.40 22.26
C PRO A 104 5.36 11.49 21.16
N ALA A 105 5.05 11.82 19.91
CA ALA A 105 5.45 11.07 18.73
C ALA A 105 6.08 11.98 17.66
N VAL A 106 7.02 11.42 16.90
CA VAL A 106 7.71 12.00 15.75
C VAL A 106 7.69 10.98 14.60
N CYS A 107 7.55 11.43 13.36
CA CYS A 107 7.50 10.49 12.24
C CYS A 107 8.88 9.86 11.96
N PRO A 108 8.99 8.52 11.79
CA PRO A 108 10.26 7.84 11.49
C PRO A 108 10.67 7.91 10.00
N SER A 109 9.88 8.56 9.14
CA SER A 109 10.19 8.66 7.71
C SER A 109 11.21 9.77 7.44
N ASP A 110 12.30 9.45 6.76
CA ASP A 110 13.37 10.42 6.46
C ASP A 110 12.86 11.65 5.68
N GLY A 111 13.24 12.83 6.19
CA GLY A 111 12.78 14.15 5.75
C GLY A 111 11.45 14.61 6.36
N CYS A 112 10.70 13.77 7.09
CA CYS A 112 9.42 14.16 7.66
C CYS A 112 9.59 14.98 8.96
N THR A 113 9.00 16.16 9.00
CA THR A 113 9.01 17.06 10.17
C THR A 113 7.81 16.88 11.11
N TRP A 114 6.92 15.91 10.84
CA TRP A 114 5.70 15.71 11.63
C TRP A 114 5.99 15.30 13.07
N LYS A 115 5.28 15.93 14.00
CA LYS A 115 5.26 15.63 15.44
C LYS A 115 3.84 15.79 15.97
N GLY A 116 3.50 15.07 17.03
CA GLY A 116 2.21 15.12 17.70
C GLY A 116 2.17 14.14 18.87
N THR A 117 1.00 13.58 19.16
CA THR A 117 0.82 12.41 20.03
C THR A 117 0.80 11.11 19.22
N LEU A 118 1.06 9.97 19.86
CA LEU A 118 0.98 8.66 19.24
C LEU A 118 -0.44 8.34 18.74
N LYS A 119 -1.48 8.89 19.38
CA LYS A 119 -2.87 8.87 18.91
C LYS A 119 -3.08 9.60 17.59
N GLU A 120 -2.52 10.81 17.45
CA GLU A 120 -2.57 11.57 16.20
C GLU A 120 -1.78 10.87 15.10
N TYR A 121 -0.66 10.22 15.44
CA TYR A 121 0.06 9.37 14.50
C TYR A 121 -0.82 8.24 13.94
N GLU A 122 -1.43 7.39 14.79
CA GLU A 122 -2.28 6.28 14.34
C GLU A 122 -3.49 6.75 13.52
N SER A 123 -4.06 7.92 13.85
CA SER A 123 -5.33 8.38 13.28
C SER A 123 -5.22 9.25 12.02
N CYS A 124 -4.11 9.97 11.79
CA CYS A 124 -3.99 10.84 10.60
C CYS A 124 -2.63 10.84 9.89
N HIS A 125 -1.58 10.21 10.43
CA HIS A 125 -0.23 10.22 9.82
C HIS A 125 0.28 8.85 9.37
N GLU A 126 -0.06 7.79 10.09
CA GLU A 126 0.26 6.41 9.72
C GLU A 126 -0.39 6.06 8.36
N GLY A 127 0.38 5.46 7.45
CA GLY A 127 0.00 5.23 6.05
C GLY A 127 -0.09 6.49 5.16
N HIS A 128 -0.14 7.69 5.72
CA HIS A 128 -0.42 8.95 5.01
C HIS A 128 0.77 9.91 4.90
N CYS A 129 1.89 9.61 5.59
CA CYS A 129 3.11 10.41 5.56
C CYS A 129 3.66 10.62 4.13
N PRO A 130 3.76 11.87 3.61
CA PRO A 130 4.25 12.12 2.24
C PRO A 130 5.67 11.64 1.96
N PHE A 131 6.48 11.48 3.01
CA PHE A 131 7.88 11.07 2.94
C PHE A 131 8.08 9.55 3.02
N MET A 132 7.05 8.78 3.37
CA MET A 132 7.04 7.31 3.36
C MET A 132 7.38 6.80 1.96
N LEU A 133 8.06 5.65 1.88
CA LEU A 133 8.54 5.03 0.64
C LEU A 133 7.82 3.69 0.34
N PRO A 134 6.54 3.68 -0.07
CA PRO A 134 5.90 2.47 -0.59
C PRO A 134 6.53 1.96 -1.89
N GLU A 135 6.41 0.65 -2.13
CA GLU A 135 6.71 0.05 -3.44
C GLU A 135 5.65 0.45 -4.48
N CYS A 136 6.13 0.80 -5.68
CA CYS A 136 5.27 1.02 -6.85
C CYS A 136 4.76 -0.34 -7.40
N PRO A 137 3.44 -0.58 -7.49
CA PRO A 137 2.90 -1.90 -7.87
C PRO A 137 3.17 -2.31 -9.33
N ALA A 138 3.67 -1.40 -10.17
CA ALA A 138 4.03 -1.68 -11.55
C ALA A 138 5.53 -2.02 -11.71
N CYS A 139 6.43 -1.17 -11.21
CA CYS A 139 7.88 -1.30 -11.42
C CYS A 139 8.67 -1.77 -10.19
N ARG A 140 8.02 -1.95 -9.03
CA ARG A 140 8.61 -2.31 -7.71
C ARG A 140 9.66 -1.33 -7.17
N GLY A 141 9.86 -0.18 -7.80
CA GLY A 141 10.69 0.90 -7.25
C GLY A 141 10.05 1.49 -5.98
N LEU A 142 10.89 1.88 -5.02
CA LEU A 142 10.48 2.65 -3.85
C LEU A 142 10.26 4.12 -4.26
N VAL A 143 9.11 4.69 -3.91
CA VAL A 143 8.69 6.04 -4.35
C VAL A 143 8.10 6.78 -3.17
N ARG A 144 8.44 8.07 -2.97
CA ARG A 144 7.83 8.86 -1.88
C ARG A 144 6.33 8.99 -2.09
N LEU A 145 5.52 8.82 -1.04
CA LEU A 145 4.06 8.81 -1.11
C LEU A 145 3.50 10.10 -1.75
N GLY A 146 4.08 11.26 -1.43
CA GLY A 146 3.72 12.54 -2.05
C GLY A 146 4.08 12.67 -3.54
N GLU A 147 4.92 11.77 -4.07
CA GLU A 147 5.37 11.75 -5.46
C GLU A 147 4.70 10.64 -6.29
N LYS A 148 3.83 9.81 -5.68
CA LYS A 148 3.03 8.72 -6.31
C LYS A 148 2.48 9.10 -7.70
N GLY A 149 1.88 10.29 -7.83
CA GLY A 149 1.28 10.78 -9.07
C GLY A 149 2.31 11.06 -10.16
N ARG A 150 3.30 11.92 -9.87
CA ARG A 150 4.37 12.28 -10.82
C ARG A 150 5.13 11.04 -11.30
N HIS A 151 5.42 10.12 -10.38
CA HIS A 151 6.04 8.85 -10.70
C HIS A 151 5.19 8.01 -11.67
N TRP A 152 3.92 7.79 -11.34
CA TRP A 152 3.00 6.98 -12.15
C TRP A 152 2.83 7.51 -13.58
N GLU A 153 2.70 8.83 -13.72
CA GLU A 153 2.44 9.49 -15.00
C GLU A 153 3.69 9.63 -15.88
N GLN A 154 4.86 9.91 -15.28
CA GLN A 154 6.01 10.45 -16.02
C GLN A 154 7.27 9.59 -15.90
N GLU A 155 7.58 9.10 -14.70
CA GLU A 155 8.88 8.49 -14.38
C GLU A 155 8.87 6.95 -14.48
N CYS A 156 7.75 6.31 -14.15
CA CYS A 156 7.65 4.86 -14.00
C CYS A 156 8.03 4.12 -15.29
N PRO A 157 9.01 3.18 -15.27
CA PRO A 157 9.41 2.41 -16.45
C PRO A 157 8.28 1.56 -17.04
N GLU A 158 7.40 1.04 -16.18
CA GLU A 158 6.26 0.19 -16.55
C GLU A 158 4.96 0.99 -16.75
N ARG A 159 5.02 2.32 -16.83
CA ARG A 159 3.83 3.12 -17.11
C ARG A 159 3.24 2.74 -18.47
N SER A 160 1.93 2.51 -18.49
CA SER A 160 1.18 2.21 -19.70
C SER A 160 0.91 3.49 -20.49
N LEU A 161 1.70 3.74 -21.54
CA LEU A 161 1.44 4.78 -22.52
C LEU A 161 0.40 4.32 -23.55
N SER A 162 -0.57 5.16 -23.87
CA SER A 162 -1.41 4.99 -25.05
C SER A 162 -0.65 5.49 -26.28
N SER A 163 -0.51 4.64 -27.30
CA SER A 163 0.11 5.07 -28.57
C SER A 163 -0.82 6.02 -29.31
N ARG A 164 -0.32 7.22 -29.66
CA ARG A 164 -1.04 8.22 -30.49
C ARG A 164 -1.48 7.67 -31.86
N HIS A 165 -0.89 6.56 -32.31
CA HIS A 165 -1.14 5.95 -33.62
C HIS A 165 -2.14 4.80 -33.62
N CYS A 166 -2.51 4.25 -32.46
CA CYS A 166 -3.43 3.10 -32.39
C CYS A 166 -4.28 2.98 -31.11
N GLY A 167 -4.14 3.89 -30.14
CA GLY A 167 -4.92 3.92 -28.89
C GLY A 167 -4.61 2.79 -27.88
N ALA A 168 -3.99 1.70 -28.32
CA ALA A 168 -3.63 0.58 -27.47
C ALA A 168 -2.64 0.97 -26.35
N PRO A 169 -2.83 0.46 -25.11
CA PRO A 169 -1.86 0.63 -24.04
C PRO A 169 -0.64 -0.27 -24.27
N CYS A 170 0.55 0.29 -24.11
CA CYS A 170 1.83 -0.42 -24.10
C CYS A 170 2.68 0.07 -22.93
N CYS A 171 3.47 -0.80 -22.28
CA CYS A 171 4.41 -0.32 -21.27
C CYS A 171 5.57 0.43 -21.96
N TRP A 172 6.21 1.36 -21.23
CA TRP A 172 7.32 2.13 -21.81
C TRP A 172 8.60 1.30 -21.99
N ALA A 173 8.74 0.16 -21.29
CA ALA A 173 9.79 -0.83 -21.55
C ALA A 173 9.73 -1.38 -23.00
N ASP A 174 8.56 -1.80 -23.49
CA ASP A 174 8.35 -2.22 -24.88
C ASP A 174 8.67 -1.10 -25.88
N LEU A 175 8.40 0.16 -25.50
CA LEU A 175 8.61 1.32 -26.36
C LEU A 175 10.11 1.56 -26.64
N LYS A 176 10.98 1.36 -25.64
CA LYS A 176 12.45 1.43 -25.82
C LYS A 176 12.94 0.41 -26.84
N VAL A 177 12.49 -0.85 -26.73
CA VAL A 177 12.90 -1.93 -27.65
C VAL A 177 12.51 -1.59 -29.10
N ARG A 178 11.27 -1.11 -29.30
CA ARG A 178 10.77 -0.69 -30.63
C ARG A 178 11.52 0.52 -31.19
N ALA A 179 11.94 1.48 -30.36
CA ALA A 179 12.73 2.62 -30.78
C ALA A 179 14.17 2.25 -31.21
N SER A 180 14.73 1.14 -30.72
CA SER A 180 16.07 0.67 -31.07
C SER A 180 16.14 -0.20 -32.35
N GLY A 181 15.05 -0.31 -33.12
CA GLY A 181 15.04 -0.99 -34.42
C GLY A 181 15.19 -2.52 -34.38
N ARG A 182 15.27 -3.14 -33.19
CA ARG A 182 15.32 -4.59 -33.01
C ARG A 182 13.99 -5.06 -32.43
N ALA A 183 13.24 -5.85 -33.19
CA ALA A 183 12.08 -6.55 -32.64
C ALA A 183 12.54 -7.54 -31.55
N PRO A 184 11.87 -7.64 -30.40
CA PRO A 184 12.14 -8.69 -29.44
C PRO A 184 11.69 -10.03 -30.05
N LEU A 185 12.57 -11.04 -30.00
CA LEU A 185 12.15 -12.42 -30.25
C LEU A 185 11.21 -12.83 -29.11
N ALA A 186 9.92 -12.89 -29.40
CA ALA A 186 8.89 -13.14 -28.39
C ALA A 186 9.11 -14.51 -27.72
N PRO A 187 9.17 -14.59 -26.37
CA PRO A 187 9.22 -15.87 -25.68
C PRO A 187 7.92 -16.63 -25.93
N ARG A 188 8.03 -17.94 -26.23
CA ARG A 188 6.86 -18.80 -26.44
C ARG A 188 6.17 -19.09 -25.11
N ALA A 189 5.06 -18.40 -24.87
CA ALA A 189 4.11 -18.65 -23.79
C ALA A 189 2.69 -18.87 -24.38
N PRO A 190 1.76 -19.54 -23.66
CA PRO A 190 0.68 -20.30 -24.30
C PRO A 190 -0.50 -19.47 -24.81
N THR A 191 -1.35 -20.15 -25.59
CA THR A 191 -2.50 -19.60 -26.32
C THR A 191 -3.61 -19.08 -25.41
N LEU A 192 -3.64 -17.77 -25.18
CA LEU A 192 -4.88 -17.02 -24.97
C LEU A 192 -5.20 -16.21 -26.22
N SER A 193 -6.42 -16.36 -26.71
CA SER A 193 -6.86 -15.89 -28.03
C SER A 193 -7.17 -14.39 -28.05
N LEU A 194 -6.17 -13.56 -28.38
CA LEU A 194 -6.43 -12.16 -28.75
C LEU A 194 -7.28 -12.09 -30.04
N PRO A 195 -8.24 -11.15 -30.14
CA PRO A 195 -9.07 -10.98 -31.33
C PRO A 195 -8.26 -10.54 -32.55
N ALA A 196 -8.61 -11.06 -33.72
CA ALA A 196 -7.76 -11.08 -34.92
C ALA A 196 -7.43 -9.73 -35.61
N ARG A 197 -7.82 -8.57 -35.03
CA ARG A 197 -7.64 -7.24 -35.65
C ARG A 197 -6.18 -6.73 -35.68
N CYS A 198 -5.23 -7.40 -35.03
CA CYS A 198 -3.84 -6.93 -34.91
C CYS A 198 -2.82 -7.54 -35.89
N ARG A 199 -3.24 -8.32 -36.91
CA ARG A 199 -2.30 -8.91 -37.91
C ARG A 199 -1.97 -8.02 -39.12
N GLY A 200 -2.67 -6.89 -39.32
CA GLY A 200 -2.62 -6.15 -40.60
C GLY A 200 -1.65 -4.96 -40.73
N HIS A 201 -1.29 -4.25 -39.63
CA HIS A 201 -0.71 -2.90 -39.72
C HIS A 201 0.77 -2.76 -39.29
N CYS A 202 1.58 -3.82 -39.41
CA CYS A 202 3.04 -3.73 -39.21
C CYS A 202 3.87 -4.32 -40.36
N ALA A 203 3.25 -4.54 -41.53
CA ALA A 203 3.91 -5.06 -42.73
C ALA A 203 4.24 -3.96 -43.78
N VAL A 204 4.09 -2.67 -43.44
CA VAL A 204 4.24 -1.54 -44.39
C VAL A 204 5.29 -0.55 -43.91
N PHE A 205 6.53 -1.03 -43.75
CA PHE A 205 7.73 -0.16 -43.67
C PHE A 205 9.01 -0.85 -44.21
N ALA A 206 8.86 -1.90 -45.03
CA ALA A 206 9.96 -2.76 -45.48
C ALA A 206 9.97 -3.06 -47.00
N ALA A 207 9.32 -2.22 -47.81
CA ALA A 207 9.43 -2.24 -49.28
C ALA A 207 8.86 -0.94 -49.91
N SER A 208 9.69 0.09 -50.10
CA SER A 208 9.43 1.25 -50.99
C SER A 208 10.68 2.13 -51.11
N HIS A 209 11.71 1.66 -51.79
CA HIS A 209 12.92 2.45 -52.07
C HIS A 209 13.32 2.40 -53.56
N GLN A 210 12.33 2.49 -54.46
CA GLN A 210 12.54 2.64 -55.91
C GLN A 210 11.28 3.15 -56.64
N SER A 211 11.53 3.76 -57.81
CA SER A 211 10.58 4.11 -58.90
C SER A 211 9.40 5.08 -58.63
N VAL A 212 9.50 6.23 -59.28
CA VAL A 212 8.43 7.22 -59.54
C VAL A 212 7.39 6.68 -60.53
N ALA A 213 6.08 6.86 -60.27
CA ALA A 213 5.07 7.24 -61.28
C ALA A 213 3.62 7.43 -60.74
N ARG A 214 2.99 8.55 -61.14
CA ARG A 214 1.54 8.78 -61.43
C ARG A 214 0.44 7.98 -60.67
N SER A 215 -0.45 8.67 -59.95
CA SER A 215 -1.81 9.06 -60.45
C SER A 215 -2.88 9.30 -59.36
N GLN A 216 -3.41 10.53 -59.33
CA GLN A 216 -4.80 11.00 -59.07
C GLN A 216 -5.75 10.30 -58.07
N ASN A 217 -6.35 11.14 -57.21
CA ASN A 217 -7.73 11.15 -56.68
C ASN A 217 -8.40 9.87 -56.16
N ALA A 218 -8.65 9.86 -54.84
CA ALA A 218 -9.97 9.53 -54.27
C ALA A 218 -10.15 10.23 -52.90
N GLU A 219 -11.13 11.11 -52.76
CA GLU A 219 -11.58 11.57 -51.44
C GLU A 219 -12.58 10.56 -50.86
N HIS A 220 -12.44 10.19 -49.58
CA HIS A 220 -13.53 9.58 -48.83
C HIS A 220 -13.49 9.98 -47.35
N ARG A 221 -14.30 11.00 -46.99
CA ARG A 221 -14.78 11.17 -45.62
C ARG A 221 -15.87 10.13 -45.34
N LEU A 222 -15.77 9.41 -44.23
CA LEU A 222 -16.90 8.81 -43.48
C LEU A 222 -16.50 8.67 -41.98
N PRO A 223 -17.46 8.50 -41.04
CA PRO A 223 -17.46 9.31 -39.83
C PRO A 223 -16.95 8.63 -38.54
N LEU A 224 -16.71 9.49 -37.55
CA LEU A 224 -16.55 9.12 -36.14
C LEU A 224 -17.90 8.75 -35.51
N SER A 225 -18.10 7.49 -35.10
CA SER A 225 -19.09 7.13 -34.09
C SER A 225 -18.71 5.85 -33.31
N THR A 226 -19.21 5.75 -32.08
CA THR A 226 -19.29 4.52 -31.26
C THR A 226 -18.01 3.67 -31.10
N CYS A 227 -17.18 4.05 -30.11
CA CYS A 227 -16.40 3.08 -29.32
C CYS A 227 -16.38 3.43 -27.82
N LEU A 228 -17.51 3.96 -27.31
CA LEU A 228 -17.73 4.18 -25.88
C LEU A 228 -18.18 2.86 -25.21
N LEU A 229 -17.23 1.99 -24.88
CA LEU A 229 -17.37 0.89 -23.89
C LEU A 229 -16.00 0.20 -23.75
N GLY A 230 -15.23 0.53 -22.70
CA GLY A 230 -13.91 -0.08 -22.49
C GLY A 230 -12.86 0.67 -21.66
N CYS A 231 -13.24 1.57 -20.75
CA CYS A 231 -12.27 2.30 -19.92
C CYS A 231 -12.71 2.50 -18.45
N GLN A 232 -13.07 1.41 -17.77
CA GLN A 232 -13.41 1.40 -16.33
C GLN A 232 -12.61 0.35 -15.54
N SER A 233 -11.27 0.35 -15.67
CA SER A 233 -10.41 -0.64 -14.99
C SER A 233 -8.95 -0.18 -14.82
N ARG A 234 -8.71 1.08 -14.41
CA ARG A 234 -7.35 1.64 -14.26
C ARG A 234 -7.02 2.30 -12.91
N PHE A 235 -7.60 1.79 -11.82
CA PHE A 235 -7.03 1.91 -10.48
C PHE A 235 -7.17 0.57 -9.74
N PRO A 236 -6.09 0.00 -9.17
CA PRO A 236 -6.25 -1.08 -8.20
C PRO A 236 -7.00 -0.55 -6.97
N ALA A 237 -7.90 -1.36 -6.41
CA ALA A 237 -8.58 -1.01 -5.15
C ALA A 237 -7.54 -0.81 -4.04
N GLY A 238 -7.65 0.28 -3.28
CA GLY A 238 -6.59 0.77 -2.38
C GLY A 238 -5.86 2.04 -2.85
N TRP A 239 -6.17 2.55 -4.06
CA TRP A 239 -5.84 3.92 -4.47
C TRP A 239 -7.12 4.67 -4.91
N ARG A 240 -8.05 4.86 -3.97
CA ARG A 240 -9.24 5.72 -4.06
C ARG A 240 -9.51 6.33 -2.69
N GLU A 241 -9.97 7.59 -2.67
CA GLU A 241 -10.31 8.41 -1.48
C GLU A 241 -9.06 8.78 -0.63
N CYS A 242 -8.99 9.92 0.08
CA CYS A 242 -10.01 10.95 0.40
C CYS A 242 -9.78 12.33 -0.28
N PRO A 243 -10.71 13.30 -0.15
CA PRO A 243 -10.78 14.49 -1.01
C PRO A 243 -10.50 15.85 -0.30
N MET A 244 -10.60 16.93 -1.09
CA MET A 244 -10.70 18.36 -0.72
C MET A 244 -9.57 18.99 0.10
N LEU A 245 -8.78 19.84 -0.58
CA LEU A 245 -8.17 21.03 0.04
C LEU A 245 -9.26 22.11 0.22
N PRO A 246 -9.22 22.95 1.28
CA PRO A 246 -10.06 24.13 1.36
C PRO A 246 -9.63 25.19 0.34
N GLU A 247 -10.58 25.92 -0.24
CA GLU A 247 -10.26 27.07 -1.10
C GLU A 247 -9.68 28.23 -0.27
N ALA A 248 -8.61 28.84 -0.78
CA ALA A 248 -8.08 30.09 -0.26
C ALA A 248 -8.96 31.28 -0.72
N GLY A 249 -10.12 31.44 -0.10
CA GLY A 249 -10.99 32.61 -0.24
C GLY A 249 -10.40 33.85 0.43
N ARG A 250 -10.60 35.02 -0.21
CA ARG A 250 -10.18 36.35 0.25
C ARG A 250 -10.83 36.78 1.55
#